data_AF-A0ABD1Q8X2-F1
#
_entry.id   AF-A0ABD1Q8X2-F1
#
_cell.length_a   1.000
_cell.length_b   1.000
_cell.length_c   1.000
_cell.angle_alpha   90.00
_cell.angle_beta   90.00
_cell.angle_gamma   90.00
#
_symmetry.space_group_name_H-M   'P 1'
#
loop_
_entity.id
_entity.type
_entity.pdbx_description
1 polymer ?
#
loop_
_entity_poly.entity_id
_entity_poly.type
_entity_poly.pdbx_seq_one_letter_code
_entity_poly.pdbx_strand_id
1 'polypeptide(L)'
;MEIEKVHYSVDPFEPEKGSNALNSVPTQNPSGTGVNKNEWKQMGNEEKKTAAVNEEMSRLNRLPANSSYASHRLRVLNKILQLLSIQRTTSQDEELELLFAGLHI
;
A
#
# COMPACT_ATOMS: atom_id res chain seq x y z
N MET A 1 -40.35 -39.83 1.07
CA MET A 1 -39.32 -39.04 1.79
C MET A 1 -37.98 -39.58 1.34
N GLU A 2 -37.46 -39.03 0.24
CA GLU A 2 -36.13 -39.38 -0.26
C GLU A 2 -35.13 -38.51 0.49
N ILE A 3 -34.17 -39.15 1.15
CA ILE A 3 -33.02 -38.47 1.76
C ILE A 3 -31.81 -38.75 0.87
N GLU A 4 -31.54 -37.85 -0.06
CA GLU A 4 -30.30 -37.83 -0.83
C GLU A 4 -29.11 -37.62 0.12
N LYS A 5 -28.20 -38.60 0.14
CA LYS A 5 -26.86 -38.46 0.69
C LYS A 5 -26.02 -37.65 -0.30
N VAL A 6 -25.60 -36.45 0.08
CA VAL A 6 -24.57 -35.73 -0.67
C VAL A 6 -23.23 -35.95 0.03
N HIS A 7 -22.39 -36.74 -0.62
CA HIS A 7 -21.03 -37.10 -0.24
C HIS A 7 -20.11 -35.92 -0.61
N TYR A 8 -19.43 -35.31 0.37
CA TYR A 8 -18.39 -34.30 0.11
C TYR A 8 -17.08 -35.01 -0.25
N SER A 9 -16.65 -34.91 -1.51
CA SER A 9 -15.28 -35.26 -1.94
C SER A 9 -14.57 -33.96 -2.28
N VAL A 10 -13.61 -33.57 -1.45
CA VAL A 10 -12.66 -32.48 -1.74
C VAL A 10 -11.40 -33.13 -2.31
N ASP A 11 -11.24 -33.05 -3.63
CA ASP A 11 -10.01 -33.50 -4.28
C ASP A 11 -8.92 -32.41 -4.15
N PRO A 12 -7.66 -32.78 -3.82
CA PRO A 12 -6.55 -31.83 -3.68
C PRO A 12 -6.17 -31.16 -4.99
N PHE A 13 -6.03 -29.83 -4.97
CA PHE A 13 -5.57 -29.03 -6.11
C PHE A 13 -4.03 -29.02 -6.18
N GLU A 14 -3.49 -29.64 -7.24
CA GLU A 14 -2.08 -29.58 -7.65
C GLU A 14 -1.98 -28.85 -9.01
N PRO A 15 -1.12 -27.83 -9.13
CA PRO A 15 -0.55 -27.50 -10.43
C PRO A 15 0.99 -27.46 -10.39
N GLU A 16 1.61 -28.50 -10.93
CA GLU A 16 3.03 -28.56 -11.28
C GLU A 16 3.20 -28.58 -12.81
N LYS A 17 4.18 -27.77 -13.26
CA LYS A 17 4.86 -27.71 -14.57
C LYS A 17 4.47 -26.63 -15.58
N GLY A 18 5.40 -25.67 -15.70
CA GLY A 18 5.61 -24.84 -16.87
C GLY A 18 7.08 -24.44 -17.02
N SER A 19 7.85 -25.30 -17.71
CA SER A 19 8.93 -24.96 -18.66
C SER A 19 10.04 -23.96 -18.28
N ASN A 20 11.21 -24.49 -17.89
CA ASN A 20 12.49 -23.78 -17.98
C ASN A 20 12.94 -23.66 -19.44
N ALA A 21 13.00 -22.44 -19.97
CA ALA A 21 13.60 -22.13 -21.26
C ALA A 21 14.70 -21.06 -21.10
N LEU A 22 15.93 -21.52 -21.34
CA LEU A 22 16.98 -20.83 -22.09
C LEU A 22 17.51 -19.49 -21.52
N ASN A 23 18.54 -19.67 -20.69
CA ASN A 23 19.74 -18.85 -20.62
C ASN A 23 20.12 -18.17 -21.96
N SER A 24 19.90 -16.85 -22.01
CA SER A 24 20.50 -15.94 -22.99
C SER A 24 21.03 -14.72 -22.23
N VAL A 25 22.35 -14.63 -22.05
CA VAL A 25 23.02 -13.40 -21.61
C VAL A 25 23.14 -12.47 -22.81
N PRO A 26 22.91 -11.16 -22.64
CA PRO A 26 23.97 -10.23 -22.97
C PRO A 26 24.20 -9.19 -21.86
N THR A 27 25.43 -9.18 -21.38
CA THR A 27 26.09 -8.06 -20.70
C THR A 27 25.89 -6.77 -21.48
N GLN A 28 25.08 -5.83 -21.00
CA GLN A 28 25.24 -4.39 -21.27
C GLN A 28 24.67 -3.57 -20.10
N ASN A 29 25.58 -2.97 -19.32
CA ASN A 29 25.29 -1.71 -18.66
C ASN A 29 25.14 -0.66 -19.77
N PRO A 30 24.03 0.08 -19.79
CA PRO A 30 24.15 1.51 -20.02
C PRO A 30 23.51 2.23 -18.84
N SER A 31 24.29 3.15 -18.30
CA SER A 31 23.86 4.37 -17.60
C SER A 31 22.39 4.71 -17.83
N GLY A 32 21.51 4.15 -17.01
CA GLY A 32 20.10 4.49 -16.96
C GLY A 32 19.97 5.71 -16.10
N THR A 33 19.94 6.86 -16.77
CA THR A 33 19.32 8.12 -16.35
C THR A 33 18.57 7.98 -15.03
N GLY A 34 19.03 8.68 -13.99
CA GLY A 34 18.30 8.83 -12.74
C GLY A 34 16.84 9.08 -13.07
N VAL A 35 16.02 8.07 -12.84
CA VAL A 35 14.58 8.15 -13.04
C VAL A 35 14.18 9.27 -12.11
N ASN A 36 13.85 10.41 -12.70
CA ASN A 36 13.13 11.44 -12.00
C ASN A 36 11.84 10.75 -11.52
N LYS A 37 11.84 10.29 -10.26
CA LYS A 37 10.67 9.81 -9.49
C LYS A 37 9.67 10.95 -9.22
N ASN A 38 9.77 12.03 -9.99
CA ASN A 38 9.20 13.34 -9.70
C ASN A 38 7.76 13.43 -10.22
N GLU A 39 7.27 12.40 -10.93
CA GLU A 39 5.99 12.44 -11.65
C GLU A 39 5.13 11.22 -11.32
N TRP A 40 4.91 10.95 -10.03
CA TRP A 40 3.81 10.11 -9.60
C TRP A 40 2.48 10.83 -9.83
N LYS A 41 2.02 10.79 -11.10
CA LYS A 41 0.63 10.96 -11.57
C LYS A 41 -0.32 11.53 -10.51
N GLN A 42 -0.31 12.86 -10.39
CA GLN A 42 -0.83 13.61 -9.25
C GLN A 42 -2.29 13.32 -8.84
N MET A 43 -3.16 12.87 -9.74
CA MET A 43 -4.59 12.70 -9.40
C MET A 43 -4.96 11.29 -8.89
N GLY A 44 -4.25 10.25 -9.34
CA GLY A 44 -4.56 8.85 -8.99
C GLY A 44 -3.82 8.32 -7.76
N ASN A 45 -2.82 9.08 -7.26
CA ASN A 45 -2.09 8.74 -6.04
C ASN A 45 -2.71 9.41 -4.80
N GLU A 46 -3.29 10.60 -4.93
CA GLU A 46 -3.93 11.28 -3.80
C GLU A 46 -5.15 10.53 -3.27
N GLU A 47 -5.96 9.94 -4.16
CA GLU A 47 -7.08 9.09 -3.76
C GLU A 47 -6.60 7.84 -3.00
N LYS A 48 -5.50 7.21 -3.46
CA LYS A 48 -4.88 6.06 -2.78
C LYS A 48 -4.29 6.45 -1.42
N LYS A 49 -3.59 7.58 -1.36
CA LYS A 49 -3.05 8.17 -0.12
C LYS A 49 -4.20 8.45 0.87
N THR A 50 -5.31 9.01 0.39
CA THR A 50 -6.50 9.28 1.20
C THR A 50 -7.18 7.99 1.68
N ALA A 51 -7.29 6.98 0.83
CA ALA A 51 -7.84 5.67 1.20
C ALA A 51 -7.00 4.99 2.28
N ALA A 52 -5.67 4.95 2.12
CA ALA A 52 -4.76 4.36 3.10
C ALA A 52 -4.82 5.06 4.47
N VAL A 53 -4.95 6.40 4.48
CA VAL A 53 -5.14 7.18 5.71
C VAL A 53 -6.48 6.85 6.39
N ASN A 54 -7.55 6.67 5.62
CA ASN A 54 -8.87 6.31 6.17
C ASN A 54 -8.91 4.88 6.73
N GLU A 55 -8.23 3.94 6.08
CA GLU A 55 -8.06 2.58 6.59
C GLU A 55 -7.30 2.60 7.93
N GLU A 56 -6.20 3.36 8.00
CA GLU A 56 -5.41 3.48 9.21
C GLU A 56 -6.17 4.19 10.34
N MET A 57 -6.98 5.20 10.04
CA MET A 57 -7.91 5.82 11.00
C MET A 57 -8.91 4.80 11.54
N SER A 58 -9.48 3.95 10.67
CA SER A 58 -10.41 2.90 11.09
C SER A 58 -9.74 1.86 11.98
N ARG A 59 -8.45 1.54 11.71
CA ARG A 59 -7.64 0.67 12.56
C ARG A 59 -7.37 1.31 13.93
N LEU A 60 -7.04 2.60 13.96
CA LEU A 60 -6.83 3.33 15.22
C LEU A 60 -8.08 3.41 16.08
N ASN A 61 -9.27 3.57 15.50
CA ASN A 61 -10.53 3.62 16.23
C ASN A 61 -10.85 2.31 16.99
N ARG A 62 -10.17 1.21 16.65
CA ARG A 62 -10.28 -0.07 17.37
C ARG A 62 -9.30 -0.19 18.53
N LEU A 63 -8.34 0.72 18.65
CA LEU A 63 -7.37 0.73 19.73
C LEU A 63 -7.92 1.45 20.96
N PRO A 64 -7.50 1.04 22.17
CA PRO A 64 -7.81 1.78 23.38
C PRO A 64 -7.21 3.20 23.30
N ALA A 65 -8.07 4.21 23.51
CA ALA A 65 -7.77 5.64 23.31
C ALA A 65 -6.62 6.18 24.19
N ASN A 66 -6.31 5.47 25.27
CA ASN A 66 -5.25 5.76 26.23
C ASN A 66 -3.88 5.16 25.84
N SER A 67 -3.77 4.50 24.69
CA SER A 67 -2.48 4.02 24.20
C SER A 67 -1.67 5.17 23.57
N SER A 68 -0.42 5.32 24.03
CA SER A 68 0.53 6.32 23.49
C SER A 68 0.70 6.20 21.98
N TYR A 69 0.69 4.96 21.46
CA TYR A 69 0.71 4.68 20.02
C TYR A 69 -0.50 5.27 19.29
N ALA A 70 -1.73 5.06 19.78
CA ALA A 70 -2.92 5.61 19.12
C ALA A 70 -2.90 7.15 19.14
N SER A 71 -2.54 7.78 20.26
CA SER A 71 -2.43 9.23 20.35
C SER A 71 -1.33 9.80 19.45
N HIS A 72 -0.18 9.12 19.34
CA HIS A 72 0.88 9.53 18.44
C HIS A 72 0.42 9.41 16.98
N ARG A 73 -0.13 8.25 16.61
CA ARG A 73 -0.55 7.96 15.24
C ARG A 73 -1.66 8.89 14.77
N LEU A 74 -2.63 9.20 15.63
CA LEU A 74 -3.72 10.14 15.33
C LEU A 74 -3.19 11.54 14.98
N ARG A 75 -2.16 12.02 15.68
CA ARG A 75 -1.51 13.31 15.37
C ARG A 75 -0.86 13.29 13.98
N VAL A 76 -0.20 12.19 13.63
CA VAL A 76 0.43 12.03 12.32
C VAL A 76 -0.63 12.00 11.21
N LEU A 77 -1.70 11.21 11.38
CA LEU A 77 -2.80 11.14 10.40
C LEU A 77 -3.49 12.50 10.22
N ASN A 78 -3.71 13.23 11.30
CA ASN A 78 -4.28 14.58 11.21
C ASN A 78 -3.36 15.54 10.44
N LYS A 79 -2.03 15.41 10.57
CA LYS A 79 -1.09 16.23 9.79
C LYS A 79 -1.14 15.88 8.30
N ILE A 80 -1.23 14.59 7.98
CA ILE A 80 -1.37 14.12 6.59
C ILE A 80 -2.67 14.65 5.97
N LEU A 81 -3.81 14.55 6.67
CA LEU A 81 -5.09 15.06 6.19
C LEU A 81 -5.05 16.56 5.94
N GLN A 82 -4.43 17.34 6.83
CA GLN A 82 -4.25 18.78 6.63
C GLN A 82 -3.44 19.08 5.37
N LEU A 83 -2.32 18.38 5.16
CA LEU A 83 -1.47 18.55 3.98
C LEU A 83 -2.21 18.14 2.68
N LEU A 84 -3.03 17.09 2.71
CA LEU A 84 -3.86 16.70 1.57
C LEU A 84 -4.99 17.70 1.27
N SER A 85 -5.47 18.44 2.27
CA SER A 85 -6.59 19.37 2.12
C SER A 85 -6.23 20.76 1.56
N ILE A 86 -4.94 21.05 1.40
CA ILE A 86 -4.45 22.37 0.96
C ILE A 86 -3.66 22.26 -0.34
N GLN A 87 -3.49 23.38 -1.03
CA GLN A 87 -2.47 23.48 -2.06
C GLN A 87 -1.09 23.48 -1.39
N ARG A 88 -0.32 22.42 -1.64
CA ARG A 88 0.99 22.23 -1.01
C ARG A 88 2.09 22.97 -1.76
N THR A 89 3.05 23.47 -1.00
CA THR A 89 4.37 23.89 -1.47
C THR A 89 5.30 22.68 -1.61
N THR A 90 6.44 22.83 -2.30
CA THR A 90 7.43 21.76 -2.45
C THR A 90 7.88 21.17 -1.10
N SER A 91 8.13 22.02 -0.09
CA SER A 91 8.51 21.54 1.24
C SER A 91 7.39 20.78 1.95
N GLN A 92 6.12 21.12 1.69
CA GLN A 92 4.98 20.40 2.24
C GLN A 92 4.74 19.05 1.54
N ASP A 93 5.03 18.95 0.25
CA ASP A 93 5.03 17.65 -0.45
C ASP A 93 6.14 16.73 0.08
N GLU A 94 7.34 17.27 0.35
CA GLU A 94 8.42 16.52 0.99
C GLU A 94 8.04 16.07 2.41
N GLU A 95 7.46 16.96 3.22
CA GLU A 95 6.95 16.61 4.55
C GLU A 95 5.90 15.50 4.45
N LEU A 96 4.95 15.61 3.52
CA LEU A 96 3.91 14.61 3.31
C LEU A 96 4.50 13.24 2.98
N GLU A 97 5.49 13.19 2.10
CA GLU A 97 6.15 11.94 1.70
C GLU A 97 6.91 11.30 2.88
N LEU A 98 7.59 12.12 3.69
CA LEU A 98 8.26 11.65 4.92
C LEU A 98 7.26 11.09 5.94
N LEU A 99 6.10 11.73 6.09
CA LEU A 99 5.04 11.25 6.97
C LEU A 99 4.54 9.87 6.49
N PHE A 100 4.27 9.71 5.19
CA PHE A 100 3.86 8.42 4.61
C PHE A 100 4.93 7.34 4.79
N ALA A 101 6.21 7.65 4.57
CA ALA A 101 7.31 6.71 4.82
C ALA A 101 7.36 6.24 6.28
N GLY A 102 7.03 7.12 7.23
CA GLY A 102 6.91 6.79 8.65
C GLY A 102 5.66 5.99 9.01
N LEU A 103 4.65 5.93 8.14
CA LEU A 103 3.41 5.21 8.45
C LEU A 103 3.55 3.69 8.28
N HIS A 104 4.52 3.15 7.53
CA HIS A 104 4.56 1.72 7.18
C HIS A 104 3.18 1.21 6.68
N ILE A 105 2.56 1.98 5.78
CA ILE A 105 1.29 1.66 5.08
C ILE A 105 1.54 1.45 3.59
#